data_AF-A0A2V6GJR5-F1
#
_entry.id   AF-A0A2V6GJR5-F1
#
_cell.length_a   1.000
_cell.length_b   1.000
_cell.length_c   1.000
_cell.angle_alpha   90.00
_cell.angle_beta   90.00
_cell.angle_gamma   90.00
#
_symmetry.space_group_name_H-M   'P 1'
#
loop_
_entity.id
_entity.type
_entity.pdbx_description
1 polymer ?
#
loop_
_entity_poly.entity_id
_entity_poly.type
_entity_poly.pdbx_seq_one_letter_code
_entity_poly.pdbx_strand_id
1 'polypeptide(L)'
;ESRWLTSVAARRHAQTLRAQSDAVLVGADTIRIDNPRLTVRRASHHRQPVRVVLTRSGKIPGNAHVFTDRFAKNTRVYRNETLPAILADLGARNITSLIIEGGGRVLGQALDERLIDKVQIYVAPILTGGPIVAFGGRGALRTDHSAHLERVRFEKIGPDICVTGYPKYDRAASSRII
;
A
#
# COMPACT_ATOMS: atom_id res chain seq x y z
N GLU A 1 -10.28 -14.59 13.70
CA GLU A 1 -10.50 -13.80 12.47
C GLU A 1 -10.22 -12.33 12.75
N SER A 2 -9.19 -11.73 12.13
CA SER A 2 -9.00 -10.28 12.18
C SER A 2 -10.13 -9.61 11.40
N ARG A 3 -11.19 -9.28 12.13
CA ARG A 3 -12.43 -8.68 11.62
C ARG A 3 -12.07 -7.35 10.94
N TRP A 4 -12.25 -7.29 9.63
CA TRP A 4 -12.00 -6.10 8.82
C TRP A 4 -12.58 -4.84 9.46
N LEU A 5 -11.77 -3.77 9.59
CA LEU A 5 -12.22 -2.49 10.15
C LEU A 5 -13.30 -1.83 9.28
N THR A 6 -13.09 -1.86 7.97
CA THR A 6 -13.96 -1.19 6.98
C THR A 6 -15.07 -2.11 6.48
N SER A 7 -16.18 -1.54 6.01
CA SER A 7 -17.34 -2.32 5.54
C SER A 7 -17.06 -3.12 4.25
N VAL A 8 -18.00 -4.00 3.90
CA VAL A 8 -17.98 -4.72 2.61
C VAL A 8 -17.94 -3.75 1.42
N ALA A 9 -18.62 -2.60 1.51
CA ALA A 9 -18.66 -1.62 0.43
C ALA A 9 -17.28 -0.99 0.21
N ALA A 10 -16.61 -0.55 1.29
CA ALA A 10 -15.24 -0.04 1.24
C ALA A 10 -14.25 -1.08 0.69
N ARG A 11 -14.36 -2.35 1.12
CA ARG A 11 -13.51 -3.43 0.59
C ARG A 11 -13.74 -3.69 -0.89
N ARG A 12 -14.98 -3.55 -1.39
CA ARG A 12 -15.27 -3.66 -2.84
C ARG A 12 -14.67 -2.49 -3.61
N HIS A 13 -14.75 -1.28 -3.07
CA HIS A 13 -14.12 -0.11 -3.68
C HIS A 13 -12.58 -0.27 -3.76
N ALA A 14 -11.95 -0.73 -2.68
CA ALA A 14 -10.50 -1.04 -2.68
C ALA A 14 -10.12 -2.15 -3.69
N GLN A 15 -10.99 -3.16 -3.88
CA GLN A 15 -10.80 -4.17 -4.93
C GLN A 15 -10.79 -3.57 -6.34
N THR A 16 -11.62 -2.56 -6.61
CA THR A 16 -11.62 -1.86 -7.90
C THR A 16 -10.29 -1.16 -8.16
N LEU A 17 -9.72 -0.50 -7.15
CA LEU A 17 -8.41 0.14 -7.26
C LEU A 17 -7.30 -0.87 -7.57
N ARG A 18 -7.33 -2.04 -6.90
CA ARG A 18 -6.40 -3.13 -7.21
C ARG A 18 -6.56 -3.65 -8.63
N ALA A 19 -7.79 -3.72 -9.13
CA ALA A 19 -8.07 -4.15 -10.51
C ALA A 19 -7.61 -3.14 -11.58
N GLN A 20 -7.38 -1.89 -11.19
CA GLN A 20 -6.89 -0.81 -12.05
C GLN A 20 -5.37 -0.62 -11.94
N SER A 21 -4.71 -1.34 -11.04
CA SER A 21 -3.26 -1.21 -10.79
C SER A 21 -2.50 -2.36 -11.44
N ASP A 22 -1.33 -2.09 -12.02
CA ASP A 22 -0.46 -3.11 -12.61
C ASP A 22 0.16 -4.02 -11.53
N ALA A 23 0.36 -3.48 -10.33
CA ALA A 23 0.96 -4.19 -9.22
C ALA A 23 0.36 -3.80 -7.86
N VAL A 24 0.49 -4.70 -6.89
CA VAL A 24 0.16 -4.51 -5.48
C VAL A 24 1.37 -4.85 -4.61
N LEU A 25 1.80 -3.94 -3.75
CA LEU A 25 2.94 -4.10 -2.86
C LEU A 25 2.52 -4.23 -1.41
N VAL A 26 3.09 -5.22 -0.72
CA VAL A 26 2.97 -5.38 0.74
C VAL A 26 4.32 -5.68 1.37
N GLY A 27 4.45 -5.37 2.67
CA GLY A 27 5.56 -5.85 3.48
C GLY A 27 5.40 -7.33 3.85
N ALA A 28 6.51 -8.01 4.13
CA ALA A 28 6.50 -9.41 4.56
C ALA A 28 5.75 -9.66 5.88
N ASP A 29 5.61 -8.65 6.76
CA ASP A 29 4.78 -8.75 7.97
C ASP A 29 3.31 -8.98 7.61
N THR A 30 2.79 -8.27 6.61
CA THR A 30 1.43 -8.47 6.09
C THR A 30 1.25 -9.90 5.59
N ILE A 31 2.25 -10.48 4.92
CA ILE A 31 2.20 -11.88 4.48
C ILE A 31 2.15 -12.84 5.66
N ARG A 32 2.95 -12.60 6.70
CA ARG A 32 3.02 -13.46 7.90
C ARG A 32 1.74 -13.40 8.74
N ILE A 33 1.16 -12.21 8.88
CA ILE A 33 0.02 -11.96 9.78
C ILE A 33 -1.30 -12.30 9.08
N ASP A 34 -1.51 -11.76 7.88
CA ASP A 34 -2.82 -11.81 7.21
C ASP A 34 -2.90 -12.91 6.15
N ASN A 35 -1.75 -13.47 5.73
CA ASN A 35 -1.63 -14.44 4.64
C ASN A 35 -2.55 -14.12 3.43
N PRO A 36 -2.50 -12.90 2.87
CA PRO A 36 -3.45 -12.47 1.86
C PRO A 36 -3.17 -13.16 0.53
N ARG A 37 -4.19 -13.24 -0.33
CA ARG A 37 -4.01 -13.68 -1.73
C ARG A 37 -3.51 -12.57 -2.65
N LEU A 38 -3.83 -11.32 -2.32
CA LEU A 38 -3.57 -10.11 -3.13
C LEU A 38 -4.11 -10.19 -4.57
N THR A 39 -5.18 -10.97 -4.77
CA THR A 39 -5.85 -11.12 -6.06
C THR A 39 -7.04 -10.18 -6.20
N VAL A 40 -7.48 -9.96 -7.43
CA VAL A 40 -8.78 -9.36 -7.78
C VAL A 40 -9.82 -10.48 -7.81
N ARG A 41 -10.84 -10.41 -6.94
CA ARG A 41 -11.76 -11.54 -6.69
C ARG A 41 -12.97 -11.64 -7.61
N ARG A 42 -13.44 -10.51 -8.15
CA ARG A 42 -14.76 -10.41 -8.80
C ARG A 42 -14.74 -10.03 -10.28
N ALA A 43 -13.55 -9.96 -10.85
CA ALA A 43 -13.35 -9.47 -12.20
C ALA A 43 -12.70 -10.60 -13.00
N SER A 44 -13.54 -11.53 -13.48
CA SER A 44 -13.12 -12.72 -14.25
C SER A 44 -12.31 -12.40 -15.51
N HIS A 45 -12.36 -11.15 -15.98
CA HIS A 45 -11.71 -10.69 -17.21
C HIS A 45 -10.60 -9.65 -16.99
N HIS A 46 -10.28 -9.28 -15.74
CA HIS A 46 -9.18 -8.34 -15.49
C HIS A 46 -7.85 -9.07 -15.30
N ARG A 47 -6.79 -8.50 -15.88
CA ARG A 47 -5.41 -8.92 -15.61
C ARG A 47 -5.15 -8.83 -14.11
N GLN A 48 -4.64 -9.90 -13.51
CA GLN A 48 -4.24 -9.87 -12.10
C GLN A 48 -3.00 -8.99 -11.94
N PRO A 49 -2.92 -8.17 -10.87
CA PRO A 49 -1.74 -7.38 -10.61
C PRO A 49 -0.54 -8.28 -10.31
N VAL A 50 0.64 -7.77 -10.61
CA VAL A 50 1.89 -8.32 -10.07
C VAL A 50 1.87 -8.15 -8.56
N ARG A 51 2.17 -9.22 -7.82
CA ARG A 51 2.24 -9.18 -6.36
C ARG A 51 3.67 -8.91 -5.94
N VAL A 52 3.92 -7.78 -5.31
CA VAL A 52 5.25 -7.37 -4.86
C VAL A 52 5.34 -7.56 -3.35
N VAL A 53 6.29 -8.35 -2.90
CA VAL A 53 6.54 -8.59 -1.48
C VAL A 53 7.92 -8.04 -1.12
N LEU A 54 7.94 -7.02 -0.27
CA LEU A 54 9.18 -6.44 0.26
C LEU A 54 9.55 -7.10 1.60
N THR A 55 10.76 -7.64 1.70
CA THR A 55 11.27 -8.26 2.94
C THR A 55 12.70 -7.83 3.25
N ARG A 56 13.01 -7.60 4.53
CA ARG A 56 14.38 -7.40 5.01
C ARG A 56 15.03 -8.71 5.48
N SER A 57 14.30 -9.50 6.27
CA SER A 57 14.85 -10.75 6.83
C SER A 57 14.91 -11.91 5.83
N GLY A 58 14.23 -11.80 4.67
CA GLY A 58 14.05 -12.92 3.75
C GLY A 58 13.11 -14.02 4.26
N LYS A 59 12.65 -13.94 5.51
CA LYS A 59 11.78 -14.93 6.15
C LYS A 59 10.33 -14.73 5.74
N ILE A 60 9.86 -15.47 4.75
CA ILE A 60 8.46 -15.49 4.34
C ILE A 60 8.01 -16.96 4.29
N PRO A 61 6.85 -17.34 4.87
CA PRO A 61 6.37 -18.71 4.81
C PRO A 61 6.21 -19.18 3.36
N GLY A 62 6.87 -20.26 2.98
CA GLY A 62 6.81 -20.81 1.61
C GLY A 62 5.42 -21.32 1.22
N ASN A 63 4.58 -21.62 2.22
CA ASN A 63 3.18 -22.03 2.04
C ASN A 63 2.19 -20.85 2.03
N ALA A 64 2.66 -19.60 2.08
CA ALA A 64 1.77 -18.44 2.00
C ALA A 64 0.95 -18.45 0.71
N HIS A 65 -0.28 -17.95 0.75
CA HIS A 65 -1.22 -17.98 -0.39
C HIS A 65 -0.65 -17.33 -1.65
N VAL A 66 0.18 -16.30 -1.50
CA VAL A 66 0.87 -15.63 -2.61
C VAL A 66 1.88 -16.54 -3.35
N PHE A 67 2.26 -17.68 -2.80
CA PHE A 67 3.18 -18.63 -3.42
C PHE A 67 2.52 -19.95 -3.81
N THR A 68 1.31 -20.22 -3.32
CA THR A 68 0.65 -21.53 -3.49
C THR A 68 -0.61 -21.48 -4.36
N ASP A 69 -1.16 -20.30 -4.65
CA ASP A 69 -2.31 -20.19 -5.53
C ASP A 69 -1.95 -20.25 -7.03
N ARG A 70 -2.97 -20.34 -7.89
CA ARG A 70 -2.81 -20.41 -9.35
C ARG A 70 -2.08 -19.20 -9.97
N PHE A 71 -1.90 -18.11 -9.21
CA PHE A 71 -1.21 -16.91 -9.67
C PHE A 71 0.21 -16.82 -9.09
N ALA A 72 0.74 -17.85 -8.42
CA ALA A 72 2.04 -17.87 -7.76
C ALA A 72 3.17 -17.23 -8.59
N LYS A 73 3.19 -17.51 -9.90
CA LYS A 73 4.15 -16.97 -10.87
C LYS A 73 4.14 -15.43 -11.01
N ASN A 74 3.06 -14.77 -10.60
CA ASN A 74 2.94 -13.31 -10.61
C ASN A 74 3.53 -12.65 -9.36
N THR A 75 4.09 -13.43 -8.43
CA THR A 75 4.66 -12.90 -7.19
C THR A 75 6.16 -12.64 -7.35
N ARG A 76 6.58 -11.42 -7.03
CA ARG A 76 7.97 -10.97 -6.99
C ARG A 76 8.35 -10.64 -5.55
N VAL A 77 9.48 -11.17 -5.10
CA VAL A 77 10.01 -10.94 -3.75
C VAL A 77 11.29 -10.11 -3.86
N TYR A 78 11.29 -8.92 -3.27
CA TYR A 78 12.48 -8.07 -3.19
C TYR A 78 13.05 -8.18 -1.78
N ARG A 79 14.34 -8.52 -1.69
CA ARG A 79 15.05 -8.75 -0.43
C ARG A 79 16.07 -7.64 -0.21
N ASN A 80 15.99 -6.96 0.92
CA ASN A 80 16.92 -5.87 1.27
C ASN A 80 17.05 -4.76 0.20
N GLU A 81 15.97 -4.52 -0.54
CA GLU A 81 15.93 -3.48 -1.55
C GLU A 81 15.24 -2.19 -1.06
N THR A 82 15.60 -1.08 -1.69
CA THR A 82 14.96 0.23 -1.44
C THR A 82 13.69 0.38 -2.29
N LEU A 83 12.71 1.17 -1.83
CA LEU A 83 11.50 1.41 -2.63
C LEU A 83 11.82 2.06 -3.99
N PRO A 84 12.74 3.04 -4.13
CA PRO A 84 13.10 3.61 -5.42
C PRO A 84 13.68 2.58 -6.39
N ALA A 85 14.54 1.66 -5.92
CA ALA A 85 15.10 0.59 -6.74
C ALA A 85 14.00 -0.38 -7.22
N ILE A 86 13.07 -0.72 -6.34
CA ILE A 86 11.90 -1.55 -6.68
C ILE A 86 11.05 -0.84 -7.73
N LEU A 87 10.71 0.44 -7.52
CA LEU A 87 9.92 1.23 -8.48
C LEU A 87 10.62 1.33 -9.84
N ALA A 88 11.95 1.49 -9.87
CA ALA A 88 12.73 1.50 -11.10
C ALA A 88 12.70 0.15 -11.85
N ASP A 89 12.89 -0.98 -11.15
CA ASP A 89 12.78 -2.32 -11.75
C ASP A 89 11.36 -2.61 -12.27
N LEU A 90 10.33 -2.18 -11.53
CA LEU A 90 8.94 -2.29 -11.98
C LEU A 90 8.70 -1.45 -13.25
N GLY A 91 9.19 -0.20 -13.28
CA GLY A 91 9.10 0.68 -14.44
C GLY A 91 9.79 0.09 -15.67
N ALA A 92 10.98 -0.49 -15.53
CA ALA A 92 11.70 -1.18 -16.61
C ALA A 92 10.93 -2.39 -17.18
N ARG A 93 9.94 -2.90 -16.44
CA ARG A 93 9.05 -4.01 -16.85
C ARG A 93 7.69 -3.53 -17.34
N ASN A 94 7.52 -2.24 -17.59
CA ASN A 94 6.26 -1.59 -17.98
C ASN A 94 5.14 -1.77 -16.92
N ILE A 95 5.51 -1.84 -15.63
CA ILE A 95 4.57 -1.78 -14.51
C ILE A 95 4.54 -0.31 -14.07
N THR A 96 3.47 0.39 -14.46
CA THR A 96 3.40 1.86 -14.36
C THR A 96 2.52 2.35 -13.23
N SER A 97 1.73 1.44 -12.63
CA SER A 97 0.87 1.73 -11.49
C SER A 97 1.04 0.69 -10.38
N LEU A 98 1.27 1.17 -9.16
CA LEU A 98 1.49 0.35 -7.98
C LEU A 98 0.58 0.83 -6.85
N ILE A 99 -0.19 -0.07 -6.26
CA ILE A 99 -0.88 0.19 -5.00
C ILE A 99 -0.12 -0.44 -3.84
N ILE A 100 0.11 0.33 -2.76
CA ILE A 100 0.67 -0.19 -1.52
C ILE A 100 -0.49 -0.53 -0.58
N GLU A 101 -0.64 -1.81 -0.23
CA GLU A 101 -1.72 -2.28 0.62
C GLU A 101 -1.18 -2.83 1.96
N GLY A 102 -1.23 -2.00 3.00
CA GLY A 102 -0.90 -2.42 4.36
C GLY A 102 0.59 -2.46 4.69
N GLY A 103 0.87 -2.74 5.96
CA GLY A 103 2.19 -2.61 6.56
C GLY A 103 2.56 -1.15 6.81
N GLY A 104 2.32 -0.66 8.02
CA GLY A 104 2.61 0.74 8.40
C GLY A 104 4.07 1.16 8.16
N ARG A 105 5.00 0.19 8.14
CA ARG A 105 6.41 0.42 7.79
C ARG A 105 6.63 0.75 6.32
N VAL A 106 5.97 0.03 5.41
CA VAL A 106 6.12 0.26 3.95
C VAL A 106 5.44 1.56 3.56
N LEU A 107 4.22 1.78 4.04
CA LEU A 107 3.51 3.05 3.85
C LEU A 107 4.31 4.22 4.42
N GLY A 108 4.89 4.04 5.61
CA GLY A 108 5.76 5.02 6.24
C GLY A 108 7.01 5.33 5.44
N GLN A 109 7.70 4.30 4.94
CA GLN A 109 8.87 4.48 4.09
C GLN A 109 8.52 5.21 2.79
N ALA A 110 7.42 4.84 2.13
CA ALA A 110 6.95 5.52 0.92
C ALA A 110 6.62 7.00 1.19
N LEU A 111 6.05 7.31 2.36
CA LEU A 111 5.78 8.69 2.77
C LEU A 111 7.08 9.46 3.06
N ASP A 112 7.97 8.89 3.87
CA ASP A 112 9.26 9.49 4.25
C ASP A 112 10.17 9.74 3.05
N GLU A 113 10.12 8.87 2.04
CA GLU A 113 10.88 8.97 0.78
C GLU A 113 10.14 9.77 -0.30
N ARG A 114 8.94 10.30 0.01
CA ARG A 114 8.12 11.13 -0.90
C ARG A 114 7.74 10.43 -2.22
N LEU A 115 7.46 9.13 -2.14
CA LEU A 115 7.15 8.26 -3.27
C LEU A 115 5.64 8.08 -3.52
N ILE A 116 4.78 8.84 -2.82
CA ILE A 116 3.34 8.69 -2.90
C ILE A 116 2.75 9.77 -3.80
N ASP A 117 2.22 9.38 -4.95
CA ASP A 117 1.50 10.30 -5.84
C ASP A 117 0.06 10.55 -5.36
N LYS A 118 -0.59 9.52 -4.82
CA LYS A 118 -2.01 9.54 -4.45
C LYS A 118 -2.26 8.69 -3.21
N VAL A 119 -3.06 9.20 -2.28
CA VAL A 119 -3.57 8.45 -1.12
C VAL A 119 -5.06 8.21 -1.24
N GLN A 120 -5.50 7.06 -0.71
CA GLN A 120 -6.91 6.75 -0.45
C GLN A 120 -7.04 6.17 0.95
N ILE A 121 -7.53 6.98 1.88
CA ILE A 121 -7.63 6.64 3.30
C ILE A 121 -9.10 6.28 3.60
N TYR A 122 -9.32 5.07 4.09
CA TYR A 122 -10.66 4.61 4.48
C TYR A 122 -10.82 4.74 6.00
N VAL A 123 -11.85 5.48 6.41
CA VAL A 123 -12.20 5.70 7.81
C VAL A 123 -13.54 5.00 8.07
N ALA A 124 -13.49 3.96 8.90
CA ALA A 124 -14.67 3.25 9.37
C ALA A 124 -15.19 3.90 10.68
N PRO A 125 -16.49 3.86 10.96
CA PRO A 125 -17.05 4.36 12.22
C PRO A 125 -16.83 3.36 13.36
N ILE A 126 -15.57 2.97 13.61
CA ILE A 126 -15.16 2.05 14.68
C ILE A 126 -13.98 2.65 15.45
N LEU A 127 -14.02 2.52 16.78
CA LEU A 127 -12.96 2.94 17.68
C LEU A 127 -12.29 1.69 18.25
N THR A 128 -11.07 1.38 17.80
CA THR A 128 -10.34 0.19 18.25
C THR A 128 -9.31 0.48 19.34
N GLY A 129 -8.88 1.74 19.49
CA GLY A 129 -7.73 2.11 20.31
C GLY A 129 -6.43 1.43 19.85
N GLY A 130 -5.44 1.41 20.74
CA GLY A 130 -4.16 0.69 20.54
C GLY A 130 -3.05 1.51 19.88
N PRO A 131 -1.80 0.99 19.87
CA PRO A 131 -0.61 1.71 19.42
C PRO A 131 -0.38 1.65 17.89
N ILE A 132 -1.33 1.09 17.13
CA ILE A 132 -1.13 0.84 15.70
C ILE A 132 -1.36 2.13 14.90
N VAL A 133 -0.32 2.59 14.21
CA VAL A 133 -0.37 3.78 13.35
C VAL A 133 -0.50 3.39 11.86
N ALA A 134 -1.31 4.14 11.12
CA ALA A 134 -1.55 3.91 9.69
C ALA A 134 -0.31 4.21 8.84
N PHE A 135 0.33 5.36 9.09
CA PHE A 135 1.61 5.76 8.53
C PHE A 135 2.64 5.76 9.65
N GLY A 136 3.45 4.70 9.75
CA GLY A 136 4.65 4.75 10.59
C GLY A 136 5.75 5.56 9.92
N GLY A 137 6.97 5.52 10.46
CA GLY A 137 8.14 6.14 9.85
C GLY A 137 8.78 7.19 10.74
N ARG A 138 9.68 8.00 10.15
CA ARG A 138 10.34 9.12 10.82
C ARG A 138 9.34 10.24 11.12
N GLY A 139 8.37 10.44 10.21
CA GLY A 139 7.38 11.49 10.33
C GLY A 139 7.95 12.88 10.10
N ALA A 140 7.06 13.87 10.04
CA ALA A 140 7.47 15.27 10.00
C ALA A 140 7.67 15.79 11.42
N LEU A 141 8.85 16.33 11.72
CA LEU A 141 9.14 16.94 13.02
C LEU A 141 8.33 18.23 13.25
N ARG A 142 7.84 18.85 12.17
CA ARG A 142 7.06 20.09 12.18
C ARG A 142 5.98 20.05 11.10
N THR A 143 4.89 20.78 11.33
CA THR A 143 3.72 20.82 10.44
C THR A 143 4.06 21.36 9.05
N ASP A 144 4.95 22.34 8.95
CA ASP A 144 5.42 22.93 7.68
C ASP A 144 6.23 21.94 6.82
N HIS A 145 6.78 20.88 7.41
CA HIS A 145 7.42 19.78 6.68
C HIS A 145 6.48 18.61 6.37
N SER A 146 5.20 18.71 6.77
CA SER A 146 4.22 17.66 6.54
C SER A 146 3.75 17.64 5.09
N ALA A 147 3.42 16.45 4.59
CA ALA A 147 2.77 16.32 3.30
C ALA A 147 1.32 16.82 3.40
N HIS A 148 1.01 17.91 2.70
CA HIS A 148 -0.36 18.41 2.61
C HIS A 148 -1.06 17.76 1.42
N LEU A 149 -2.28 17.26 1.61
CA LEU A 149 -3.06 16.71 0.50
C LEU A 149 -3.70 17.84 -0.31
N GLU A 150 -3.47 17.83 -1.61
CA GLU A 150 -4.18 18.65 -2.57
C GLU A 150 -5.27 17.83 -3.29
N ARG A 151 -6.22 18.54 -3.91
CA ARG A 151 -7.34 17.96 -4.68
C ARG A 151 -8.10 16.90 -3.86
N VAL A 152 -8.34 17.23 -2.60
CA VAL A 152 -8.97 16.33 -1.64
C VAL A 152 -10.42 16.08 -2.00
N ARG A 153 -10.82 14.82 -2.01
CA ARG A 153 -12.22 14.38 -2.17
C ARG A 153 -12.61 13.49 -1.02
N PHE A 154 -13.81 13.72 -0.49
CA PHE A 154 -14.43 12.92 0.54
C PHE A 154 -15.62 12.18 -0.06
N GLU A 155 -15.59 10.86 -0.02
CA GLU A 155 -16.65 10.02 -0.56
C GLU A 155 -17.21 9.11 0.53
N LYS A 156 -18.53 9.10 0.70
CA LYS A 156 -19.19 8.15 1.60
C LYS A 156 -19.36 6.82 0.87
N ILE A 157 -18.80 5.75 1.43
CA ILE A 157 -18.86 4.39 0.86
C ILE A 157 -19.52 3.46 1.88
N GLY A 158 -20.84 3.30 1.75
CA GLY A 158 -21.62 2.63 2.80
C GLY A 158 -21.52 3.41 4.12
N PRO A 159 -21.12 2.78 5.24
CA PRO A 159 -20.89 3.47 6.50
C PRO A 159 -19.50 4.13 6.63
N ASP A 160 -18.57 3.84 5.71
CA ASP A 160 -17.20 4.37 5.75
C ASP A 160 -17.08 5.71 4.99
N ILE A 161 -16.01 6.45 5.25
CA ILE A 161 -15.57 7.59 4.42
C ILE A 161 -14.25 7.22 3.74
N CYS A 162 -14.13 7.49 2.44
CA CYS A 162 -12.86 7.45 1.71
C CYS A 162 -12.38 8.88 1.46
N VAL A 163 -11.20 9.21 1.99
CA VAL A 163 -10.48 10.45 1.70
C VAL A 163 -9.47 10.18 0.59
N THR A 164 -9.66 10.79 -0.57
CA THR A 164 -8.70 10.74 -1.68
C THR A 164 -7.95 12.06 -1.77
N GLY A 165 -6.63 12.03 -1.94
CA GLY A 165 -5.83 13.24 -2.11
C GLY A 165 -4.48 12.96 -2.74
N TYR A 166 -3.77 14.03 -3.09
CA TYR A 166 -2.46 13.96 -3.73
C TYR A 166 -1.46 14.71 -2.86
N PRO A 167 -0.45 14.03 -2.28
CA PRO A 167 0.54 14.69 -1.44
C PRO A 167 1.30 15.78 -2.19
N LYS A 168 1.32 16.99 -1.63
CA LYS A 168 2.26 18.05 -1.98
C LYS A 168 3.38 18.04 -0.96
N TYR A 169 4.59 17.85 -1.44
CA TYR A 169 5.80 17.94 -0.63
C TYR A 169 6.44 19.31 -0.87
N ASP A 170 6.71 20.06 0.19
CA ASP A 170 7.34 21.37 0.04
C ASP A 170 8.79 21.21 -0.49
N ARG A 171 9.14 22.04 -1.49
CA ARG A 171 10.42 21.96 -2.22
C ARG A 171 11.61 22.40 -1.36
N ALA A 172 11.37 23.22 -0.33
CA ALA A 172 12.42 23.80 0.51
C ALA A 172 13.17 22.77 1.39
N ALA A 173 12.62 21.58 1.62
CA ALA A 173 13.25 20.54 2.43
C ALA A 173 14.09 19.54 1.62
N SER A 174 14.31 19.79 0.32
CA SER A 174 15.13 18.92 -0.54
C SER A 174 16.62 19.29 -0.57
N SER A 175 17.07 20.25 0.24
CA SER A 175 18.48 20.56 0.40
C SER A 175 19.14 19.59 1.37
N ARG A 176 19.75 18.55 0.78
CA ARG A 176 20.97 17.84 1.22
C ARG A 176 21.07 17.48 2.71
N ILE A 177 20.89 16.19 3.00
CA ILE A 177 21.86 15.49 3.84
C ILE A 177 22.68 14.65 2.87
N ILE A 178 23.85 15.17 2.49
CA ILE A 178 24.96 14.37 1.95
C ILE A 178 25.66 13.76 3.16
#